data_AF-A0A176YJS9-F1
#
_entry.id   AF-A0A176YJS9-F1
#
_cell.length_a   1.000
_cell.length_b   1.000
_cell.length_c   1.000
_cell.angle_alpha   90.00
_cell.angle_beta   90.00
_cell.angle_gamma   90.00
#
_symmetry.space_group_name_H-M   'P 1'
#
loop_
_entity.id
_entity.type
_entity.pdbx_description
1 polymer ?
#
loop_
_entity_poly.entity_id
_entity_poly.type
_entity_poly.pdbx_seq_one_letter_code
_entity_poly.pdbx_strand_id
1 'polypeptide(L)'
;MLSGKASAIEGARIIAGCRFKAKLEDDADILPFVGIDSETDALPLGHDRIHWQAQARADLRPKIDEAQAWARDLATSPCQNLIAREAALLRWPD
;
A
#
# COMPACT_ATOMS: atom_id res chain seq x y z
N MET A 1 1.45 -0.47 7.63
CA MET A 1 0.01 -0.34 7.34
C MET A 1 -0.86 -0.77 8.53
N LEU A 2 -1.12 -2.06 8.78
CA LEU A 2 -1.99 -2.46 9.90
C LEU A 2 -1.44 -2.11 11.29
N SER A 3 -0.13 -2.23 11.49
CA SER A 3 0.53 -1.89 12.75
C SER A 3 0.90 -0.39 12.87
N GLY A 4 0.47 0.45 11.93
CA GLY A 4 0.83 1.88 11.88
C GLY A 4 2.30 2.21 11.52
N LYS A 5 3.18 1.22 11.36
CA LYS A 5 4.62 1.41 11.04
C LYS A 5 4.91 2.03 9.66
N ALA A 6 3.91 2.04 8.80
CA ALA A 6 3.93 2.67 7.48
C ALA A 6 2.52 3.14 7.16
N SER A 7 2.39 4.23 6.40
CA SER A 7 1.09 4.68 5.91
C SER A 7 0.44 3.64 4.98
N ALA A 8 -0.83 3.83 4.65
CA ALA A 8 -1.54 2.88 3.79
C ALA A 8 -0.93 2.86 2.39
N ILE A 9 -0.69 4.05 1.82
CA ILE A 9 -0.09 4.19 0.49
C ILE A 9 1.35 3.64 0.47
N GLU A 10 2.21 4.02 1.42
CA GLU A 10 3.59 3.52 1.44
C GLU A 10 3.64 1.99 1.61
N GLY A 11 2.79 1.43 2.45
CA GLY A 11 2.68 -0.01 2.60
C GLY A 11 2.20 -0.71 1.32
N ALA A 12 1.23 -0.12 0.62
CA ALA A 12 0.76 -0.63 -0.66
C ALA A 12 1.86 -0.65 -1.73
N ARG A 13 2.65 0.43 -1.84
CA ARG A 13 3.80 0.50 -2.77
C ARG A 13 4.81 -0.63 -2.54
N ILE A 14 5.13 -0.89 -1.27
CA ILE A 14 6.05 -1.97 -0.91
C ILE A 14 5.48 -3.33 -1.34
N ILE A 15 4.22 -3.61 -1.01
CA ILE A 15 3.58 -4.90 -1.34
C ILE A 15 3.45 -5.06 -2.86
N ALA A 16 2.99 -4.03 -3.56
CA ALA A 16 2.89 -4.02 -5.02
C ALA A 16 4.24 -4.29 -5.68
N GLY A 17 5.32 -3.65 -5.22
CA GLY A 17 6.68 -3.89 -5.73
C GLY A 17 7.18 -5.33 -5.51
N CYS A 18 6.77 -5.98 -4.42
CA CYS A 18 7.16 -7.35 -4.10
C CYS A 18 6.46 -8.43 -4.94
N ARG A 19 5.33 -8.12 -5.60
CA ARG A 19 4.47 -9.12 -6.25
C ARG A 19 5.18 -10.00 -7.28
N PHE A 20 6.09 -9.42 -8.07
CA PHE A 20 6.83 -10.15 -9.10
C PHE A 20 7.79 -11.18 -8.50
N LYS A 21 8.47 -10.81 -7.41
CA LYS A 21 9.37 -11.74 -6.71
C LYS A 21 8.59 -12.87 -6.03
N ALA A 22 7.39 -12.57 -5.54
CA ALA A 22 6.51 -13.54 -4.91
C ALA A 22 5.73 -14.41 -5.91
N LYS A 23 5.73 -14.08 -7.21
CA LYS A 23 4.91 -14.72 -8.26
C LYS A 23 3.40 -14.64 -7.95
N LEU A 24 2.97 -13.47 -7.48
CA LEU A 24 1.60 -13.16 -7.09
C LEU A 24 1.04 -11.98 -7.89
N GLU A 25 1.45 -11.85 -9.15
CA GLU A 25 1.10 -10.73 -10.03
C GLU A 25 -0.42 -10.55 -10.17
N ASP A 26 -1.15 -11.66 -10.29
CA ASP A 26 -2.59 -11.71 -10.48
C ASP A 26 -3.36 -12.14 -9.22
N ASP A 27 -2.69 -12.18 -8.06
CA ASP A 27 -3.32 -12.58 -6.80
C ASP A 27 -4.36 -11.54 -6.37
N ALA A 28 -5.58 -12.00 -6.08
CA ALA A 28 -6.71 -11.14 -5.75
C ALA A 28 -6.51 -10.30 -4.48
N ASP A 29 -5.69 -10.77 -3.53
CA ASP A 29 -5.30 -10.01 -2.35
C ASP A 29 -4.12 -9.07 -2.64
N ILE A 30 -3.42 -9.20 -3.77
CA ILE A 30 -2.31 -8.33 -4.17
C ILE A 30 -2.77 -7.17 -5.06
N LEU A 31 -3.69 -7.43 -6.00
CA LEU A 31 -4.17 -6.43 -6.96
C LEU A 31 -4.68 -5.12 -6.33
N PRO A 32 -5.35 -5.10 -5.16
CA PRO A 32 -5.74 -3.85 -4.50
C PRO A 32 -4.55 -2.93 -4.19
N PHE A 33 -3.38 -3.48 -3.85
CA PHE A 33 -2.18 -2.67 -3.59
C PHE A 33 -1.60 -2.08 -4.87
N VAL A 34 -1.71 -2.78 -6.00
CA VAL A 34 -1.33 -2.26 -7.33
C VAL A 34 -2.24 -1.09 -7.71
N GLY A 35 -3.55 -1.22 -7.46
CA GLY A 35 -4.51 -0.13 -7.66
C GLY A 35 -4.18 1.09 -6.80
N ILE A 36 -3.88 0.90 -5.52
CA ILE A 36 -3.47 2.01 -4.63
C ILE A 36 -2.19 2.69 -5.15
N ASP A 37 -1.18 1.92 -5.52
CA ASP A 37 0.07 2.49 -6.06
C ASP A 37 -0.18 3.34 -7.30
N SER A 38 -0.94 2.79 -8.27
CA SER A 38 -1.29 3.47 -9.52
C SER A 38 -2.10 4.76 -9.31
N GLU A 39 -3.16 4.71 -8.50
CA GLU A 39 -4.04 5.88 -8.28
C GLU A 39 -3.37 6.99 -7.46
N THR A 40 -2.26 6.68 -6.79
CA THR A 40 -1.54 7.62 -5.92
C THR A 40 -0.15 7.99 -6.41
N ASP A 41 0.26 7.56 -7.61
CA ASP A 41 1.60 7.81 -8.15
C ASP A 41 1.93 9.32 -8.20
N ALA A 42 0.92 10.13 -8.52
CA ALA A 42 1.08 11.55 -8.76
C ALA A 42 1.13 12.36 -7.46
N LEU A 43 0.90 11.72 -6.30
CA LEU A 43 0.92 12.40 -5.01
C LEU A 43 2.35 12.53 -4.48
N PRO A 44 2.73 13.70 -3.94
CA PRO A 44 4.07 13.96 -3.41
C PRO A 44 4.30 13.27 -2.07
N LEU A 45 4.51 11.96 -2.11
CA LEU A 45 4.67 11.06 -0.97
C LEU A 45 6.08 10.47 -0.93
N GLY A 46 6.48 9.93 0.23
CA GLY A 46 7.77 9.27 0.39
C GLY A 46 8.96 10.16 0.01
N HIS A 47 9.90 9.60 -0.75
CA HIS A 47 11.11 10.29 -1.19
C HIS A 47 10.82 11.44 -2.15
N ASP A 48 9.82 11.30 -3.04
CA ASP A 48 9.54 12.32 -4.05
C ASP A 48 9.10 13.64 -3.43
N ARG A 49 8.50 13.58 -2.24
CA ARG A 49 8.05 14.76 -1.48
C ARG A 49 9.15 15.82 -1.28
N ILE A 50 10.43 15.46 -1.29
CA ILE A 50 11.54 16.42 -1.15
C ILE A 50 11.73 17.30 -2.39
N HIS A 51 11.30 16.82 -3.56
CA HIS A 51 11.45 17.51 -4.84
C HIS A 51 10.29 18.47 -5.14
N TRP A 52 9.23 18.42 -4.34
CA TRP A 52 8.05 19.26 -4.54
C TRP A 52 8.12 20.56 -3.75
N GLN A 53 7.64 21.63 -4.38
CA GLN A 53 7.49 22.94 -3.75
C GLN A 53 6.59 22.86 -2.50
N ALA A 54 6.96 23.62 -1.46
CA ALA A 54 6.25 23.57 -0.18
C ALA A 54 4.76 23.94 -0.31
N GLN A 55 4.43 24.93 -1.14
CA GLN A 55 3.05 25.35 -1.38
C GLN A 55 2.23 24.25 -2.07
N ALA A 56 2.75 23.65 -3.15
CA ALA A 56 2.07 22.55 -3.85
C ALA A 56 1.77 21.36 -2.92
N ARG A 57 2.67 21.08 -1.97
CA ARG A 57 2.46 20.05 -0.94
C ARG A 57 1.38 20.44 0.08
N ALA A 58 1.24 21.72 0.40
CA ALA A 58 0.18 22.20 1.27
C ALA A 58 -1.17 22.11 0.56
N ASP A 59 -1.23 22.53 -0.69
CA ASP A 59 -2.45 22.52 -1.51
C ASP A 59 -2.98 21.09 -1.74
N LEU A 60 -2.07 20.12 -1.91
CA LEU A 60 -2.42 18.71 -2.10
C LEU A 60 -2.69 17.94 -0.79
N ARG A 61 -2.49 18.56 0.38
CA ARG A 61 -2.67 17.88 1.67
C ARG A 61 -4.05 17.23 1.82
N PRO A 62 -5.18 17.90 1.54
CA PRO A 62 -6.50 17.29 1.69
C PRO A 62 -6.67 16.05 0.80
N LYS A 63 -6.18 16.11 -0.45
CA LYS A 63 -6.22 14.98 -1.38
C LYS A 63 -5.35 13.81 -0.91
N ILE A 64 -4.19 14.10 -0.32
CA ILE A 64 -3.33 13.08 0.28
C ILE A 64 -4.03 12.40 1.45
N ASP A 65 -4.69 13.16 2.31
CA ASP A 65 -5.36 12.62 3.50
C ASP A 65 -6.58 11.76 3.08
N GLU A 66 -7.35 12.20 2.09
CA GLU A 66 -8.42 11.41 1.46
C GLU A 66 -7.89 10.10 0.84
N ALA A 67 -6.81 10.18 0.05
CA ALA A 67 -6.20 9.01 -0.56
C ALA A 67 -5.66 8.03 0.48
N GLN A 68 -5.13 8.51 1.62
CA GLN A 68 -4.68 7.65 2.72
C GLN A 68 -5.84 6.95 3.42
N ALA A 69 -6.98 7.62 3.59
CA ALA A 69 -8.19 7.02 4.15
C ALA A 69 -8.75 5.95 3.20
N TRP A 70 -8.93 6.28 1.93
CA TRP A 70 -9.37 5.34 0.90
C TRP A 70 -8.44 4.12 0.80
N ALA A 71 -7.12 4.35 0.73
CA ALA A 71 -6.14 3.27 0.65
C ALA A 71 -6.19 2.36 1.89
N ARG A 72 -6.41 2.93 3.08
CA ARG A 72 -6.55 2.15 4.32
C ARG A 72 -7.76 1.25 4.26
N ASP A 73 -8.91 1.77 3.84
CA ASP A 73 -10.15 1.01 3.76
C ASP A 73 -10.01 -0.13 2.75
N LEU A 74 -9.49 0.16 1.56
CA LEU A 74 -9.27 -0.83 0.51
C LEU A 74 -8.25 -1.90 0.90
N ALA A 75 -7.18 -1.54 1.60
CA ALA A 75 -6.08 -2.44 1.94
C ALA A 75 -6.34 -3.32 3.18
N THR A 76 -7.35 -3.01 4.00
CA THR A 76 -7.53 -3.69 5.29
C THR A 76 -7.80 -5.18 5.14
N SER A 77 -8.82 -5.57 4.38
CA SER A 77 -9.16 -6.99 4.18
C SER A 77 -8.06 -7.76 3.42
N PRO A 78 -7.48 -7.25 2.32
CA PRO A 78 -6.36 -7.91 1.66
C PRO A 78 -5.15 -8.14 2.58
N CYS A 79 -4.79 -7.15 3.41
CA CYS A 79 -3.71 -7.33 4.40
C CYS A 79 -4.02 -8.45 5.39
N GLN A 80 -5.26 -8.53 5.89
CA GLN A 80 -5.69 -9.57 6.82
C GLN A 80 -5.63 -10.96 6.17
N ASN A 81 -6.08 -11.08 4.91
CA ASN A 81 -6.04 -12.33 4.16
C ASN A 81 -4.60 -12.81 3.95
N LEU A 82 -3.69 -11.92 3.56
CA LEU A 82 -2.27 -12.26 3.38
C LEU A 82 -1.62 -12.75 4.68
N ILE A 83 -1.92 -12.11 5.82
CA ILE A 83 -1.43 -12.54 7.14
C ILE A 83 -2.00 -13.93 7.48
N ALA A 84 -3.29 -14.15 7.25
CA ALA A 84 -3.91 -15.45 7.52
C ALA A 84 -3.30 -16.58 6.68
N ARG A 85 -3.03 -16.31 5.40
CA ARG A 85 -2.37 -17.23 4.47
C ARG A 85 -0.94 -17.56 4.90
N GLU A 86 -0.15 -16.55 5.24
CA GLU A 86 1.23 -16.73 5.73
C GLU A 86 1.24 -17.57 7.01
N ALA A 87 0.37 -17.27 7.96
CA ALA A 87 0.27 -18.03 9.20
C ALA A 87 -0.20 -19.48 8.95
N ALA A 88 -1.02 -19.73 7.93
CA ALA A 88 -1.42 -21.08 7.54
C ALA A 88 -0.27 -21.87 6.93
N LEU A 89 0.56 -21.24 6.08
CA LEU A 89 1.75 -21.86 5.49
C LEU A 89 2.77 -22.23 6.57
N LEU A 90 2.97 -21.38 7.58
CA LEU A 90 3.88 -21.65 8.69
C LEU A 90 3.39 -22.75 9.66
N ARG A 91 2.11 -23.12 9.61
CA ARG A 91 1.51 -24.16 10.47
C ARG A 91 1.54 -25.56 9.87
N TRP A 92 2.06 -25.75 8.66
CA TRP A 92 2.14 -27.08 8.05
C TRP A 92 3.23 -27.91 8.76
N PRO A 93 2.91 -29.08 9.35
CA PRO A 93 3.94 -29.95 9.91
C PRO A 93 4.72 -30.64 8.78
N ASP A 94 6.04 -30.75 8.95
CA ASP A 94 6.93 -31.58 8.13
C ASP A 94 6.44 -33.04 8.04
#